data_AF-A0A3D3MCC4-F1
#
_entry.id   AF-A0A3D3MCC4-F1
#
_cell.length_a   1.000
_cell.length_b   1.000
_cell.length_c   1.000
_cell.angle_alpha   90.00
_cell.angle_beta   90.00
_cell.angle_gamma   90.00
#
_symmetry.space_group_name_H-M   'P 1'
#
loop_
_entity.id
_entity.type
_entity.pdbx_description
1 polymer ?
#
loop_
_entity_poly.entity_id
_entity_poly.type
_entity_poly.pdbx_seq_one_letter_code
_entity_poly.pdbx_strand_id
1 'polypeptide(L)'
;MNTYRSRPVVLCLSGHDPSGGAGLQADIEALIAQGCHAAPAVTALTVQDTVNVQDFRVLDREWVLAQANIVLADSEVAAVKLGMLGSLDMVDTVVELLSAHPHLPMVCDPVL
;
A
#
# COMPACT_ATOMS: atom_id res chain seq x y z
N MET A 1 24.77 -14.53 18.71
CA MET A 1 24.58 -13.07 18.83
C MET A 1 23.20 -12.79 18.26
N ASN A 2 22.22 -12.56 19.14
CA ASN A 2 20.81 -12.48 18.75
C ASN A 2 20.56 -11.10 18.14
N THR A 3 20.76 -10.96 16.82
CA THR A 3 20.34 -9.77 16.09
C THR A 3 18.82 -9.74 16.14
N TYR A 4 18.22 -8.78 16.83
CA TYR A 4 16.81 -8.46 16.64
C TYR A 4 16.65 -8.11 15.15
N ARG A 5 16.26 -9.10 14.33
CA ARG A 5 15.91 -8.85 12.93
C ARG A 5 14.67 -7.98 12.99
N SER A 6 14.79 -6.73 12.56
CA SER A 6 13.62 -5.89 12.27
C SER A 6 12.68 -6.69 11.37
N ARG A 7 11.38 -6.62 11.66
CA ARG A 7 10.35 -7.25 10.83
C ARG A 7 10.49 -6.71 9.40
N PRO A 8 10.49 -7.55 8.35
CA PRO A 8 10.55 -7.06 6.97
C PRO A 8 9.44 -6.04 6.73
N VAL A 9 9.80 -4.86 6.20
CA VAL A 9 8.84 -3.79 5.92
C VAL A 9 8.25 -3.99 4.53
N VAL A 10 6.93 -3.97 4.42
CA VAL A 10 6.22 -4.03 3.14
C VAL A 10 5.44 -2.75 2.94
N LEU A 11 5.75 -2.01 1.88
CA LEU A 11 5.02 -0.80 1.49
C LEU A 11 3.73 -1.22 0.77
N CYS A 12 2.58 -0.86 1.31
CA CYS A 12 1.28 -1.18 0.73
C CYS A 12 0.65 0.07 0.11
N LEU A 13 0.42 0.05 -1.21
CA LEU A 13 -0.34 1.08 -1.91
C LEU A 13 -1.71 0.52 -2.26
N SER A 14 -2.70 0.82 -1.41
CA SER A 14 -4.07 0.29 -1.51
C SER A 14 -5.10 1.31 -1.02
N GLY A 15 -6.37 1.08 -1.38
CA GLY A 15 -7.50 1.84 -0.84
C GLY A 15 -7.73 1.55 0.64
N HIS A 16 -8.23 2.55 1.37
CA HIS A 16 -8.69 2.43 2.75
C HIS A 16 -10.10 1.83 2.79
N ASP A 17 -10.30 0.83 3.63
CA ASP A 17 -11.61 0.26 3.93
C ASP A 17 -12.08 0.62 5.35
N PRO A 18 -13.09 1.49 5.52
CA PRO A 18 -13.65 1.81 6.84
C PRO A 18 -14.32 0.63 7.56
N SER A 19 -14.74 -0.43 6.86
CA SER A 19 -15.31 -1.62 7.50
C SER A 19 -14.23 -2.55 8.09
N GLY A 20 -13.00 -2.40 7.60
CA GLY A 20 -11.82 -3.16 8.01
C GLY A 20 -11.72 -4.57 7.45
N GLY A 21 -12.56 -4.96 6.48
CA GLY A 21 -12.55 -6.30 5.88
C GLY A 21 -11.63 -6.45 4.65
N ALA A 22 -11.21 -5.35 4.04
CA ALA A 22 -10.42 -5.31 2.81
C ALA A 22 -9.38 -4.17 2.83
N GLY A 23 -8.80 -3.87 1.66
CA GLY A 23 -7.90 -2.75 1.45
C GLY A 23 -6.68 -2.77 2.37
N LEU A 24 -6.22 -1.58 2.77
CA LEU A 24 -5.07 -1.43 3.67
C LEU A 24 -5.25 -2.12 5.01
N GLN A 25 -6.47 -2.24 5.53
CA GLN A 25 -6.70 -2.89 6.81
C GLN A 25 -6.36 -4.39 6.71
N ALA A 26 -6.89 -5.06 5.69
CA ALA A 26 -6.58 -6.46 5.42
C ALA A 26 -5.10 -6.68 5.08
N ASP A 27 -4.48 -5.75 4.35
CA ASP A 27 -3.03 -5.78 4.07
C ASP A 27 -2.22 -5.77 5.37
N ILE A 28 -2.54 -4.86 6.29
CA ILE A 28 -1.87 -4.73 7.59
C ILE A 28 -2.01 -6.02 8.40
N GLU A 29 -3.22 -6.56 8.51
CA GLU A 29 -3.49 -7.78 9.29
C GLU A 29 -2.77 -9.00 8.69
N ALA A 30 -2.83 -9.17 7.37
CA ALA A 30 -2.16 -10.26 6.68
C ALA A 30 -0.64 -10.19 6.87
N LEU A 31 -0.04 -9.02 6.68
CA LEU A 31 1.41 -8.83 6.85
C LEU A 31 1.84 -9.04 8.30
N ILE A 32 1.06 -8.55 9.26
CA ILE A 32 1.35 -8.77 10.69
C ILE A 32 1.31 -10.27 11.02
N ALA A 33 0.33 -11.00 10.49
CA ALA A 33 0.22 -12.45 10.66
C ALA A 33 1.41 -13.21 10.04
N GLN A 34 2.02 -12.68 8.98
CA GLN A 34 3.23 -13.23 8.36
C GLN A 34 4.54 -12.74 9.01
N GLY A 35 4.48 -12.00 10.11
CA GLY A 35 5.67 -11.50 10.81
C GLY A 35 6.32 -10.26 10.16
N CYS A 36 5.69 -9.66 9.15
CA CYS A 36 6.14 -8.43 8.51
C CYS A 36 5.62 -7.19 9.24
N HIS A 37 6.22 -6.03 8.95
CA HIS A 37 5.66 -4.71 9.29
C HIS A 37 5.01 -4.13 8.04
N ALA A 38 3.76 -3.70 8.14
CA ALA A 38 3.06 -3.04 7.05
C ALA A 38 3.28 -1.53 7.14
N ALA A 39 3.72 -0.93 6.04
CA ALA A 39 3.83 0.52 5.87
C ALA A 39 2.77 0.97 4.85
N PRO A 40 1.61 1.46 5.29
CA PRO A 40 0.51 1.80 4.40
C PRO A 40 0.70 3.18 3.74
N ALA A 41 0.44 3.27 2.44
CA ALA A 41 0.25 4.50 1.69
C ALA A 41 -1.15 4.46 1.04
N VAL A 42 -2.02 5.38 1.45
CA VAL A 42 -3.42 5.40 1.00
C VAL A 42 -3.50 5.94 -0.41
N THR A 43 -4.05 5.15 -1.33
CA THR A 43 -4.31 5.55 -2.73
C THR A 43 -5.71 6.12 -2.92
N ALA A 44 -6.68 5.62 -2.15
CA ALA A 44 -8.05 6.07 -2.18
C ALA A 44 -8.73 5.89 -0.82
N LEU A 45 -9.66 6.79 -0.48
CA LEU A 45 -10.58 6.62 0.64
C LEU A 45 -11.91 6.12 0.09
N THR A 46 -12.42 4.99 0.60
CA THR A 46 -13.74 4.51 0.22
C THR A 46 -14.80 4.91 1.24
N VAL A 47 -16.02 5.06 0.75
CA VAL A 47 -17.25 4.98 1.52
C VAL A 47 -17.82 3.60 1.20
N GLN A 48 -17.50 2.62 2.04
CA GLN A 48 -17.95 1.24 1.88
C GLN A 48 -18.36 0.61 3.21
N ASP A 49 -19.15 -0.44 3.14
CA ASP A 49 -19.48 -1.32 4.27
C ASP A 49 -19.22 -2.78 3.89
N THR A 50 -19.71 -3.72 4.72
CA THR A 50 -19.51 -5.15 4.50
C THR A 50 -20.31 -5.73 3.32
N VAL A 51 -21.18 -4.94 2.69
CA VAL A 51 -22.05 -5.35 1.58
C VAL A 51 -21.63 -4.70 0.27
N ASN A 52 -21.30 -3.41 0.27
CA ASN A 52 -20.91 -2.72 -0.96
C ASN A 52 -20.03 -1.48 -0.75
N VAL A 53 -19.44 -1.03 -1.87
CA VAL A 53 -18.82 0.30 -2.03
C VAL A 53 -19.86 1.26 -2.57
N GLN A 54 -20.09 2.37 -1.87
CA GLN A 54 -21.03 3.41 -2.24
C GLN A 54 -20.36 4.55 -3.01
N ASP A 55 -19.15 4.93 -2.61
CA ASP A 55 -18.34 5.97 -3.26
C ASP A 55 -16.85 5.76 -2.92
N PHE A 56 -15.96 6.43 -3.64
CA PHE A 56 -14.55 6.53 -3.28
C PHE A 56 -13.94 7.84 -3.81
N ARG A 57 -12.84 8.25 -3.16
CA ARG A 57 -12.03 9.38 -3.60
C ARG A 57 -10.58 8.91 -3.71
N VAL A 58 -10.06 8.96 -4.93
CA VAL A 58 -8.62 8.76 -5.18
C VAL A 58 -7.89 9.97 -4.62
N LEU A 59 -6.80 9.73 -3.90
CA LEU A 59 -5.95 10.81 -3.38
C LEU A 59 -5.12 11.40 -4.52
N ASP A 60 -4.78 12.67 -4.37
CA ASP A 60 -3.88 13.34 -5.31
C ASP A 60 -2.53 12.62 -5.36
N ARG A 61 -1.96 12.56 -6.57
CA ARG A 61 -0.68 11.93 -6.85
C ARG A 61 0.42 12.37 -5.88
N GLU A 62 0.51 13.67 -5.61
CA GLU A 62 1.53 14.27 -4.76
C GLU A 62 1.43 13.73 -3.32
N TRP A 63 0.22 13.49 -2.83
CA TRP A 63 0.00 12.91 -1.50
C TRP A 63 0.41 11.45 -1.43
N VAL A 64 0.14 10.66 -2.46
CA VAL A 64 0.55 9.24 -2.50
C VAL A 64 2.07 9.12 -2.60
N LEU A 65 2.70 9.91 -3.48
CA LEU A 65 4.16 9.94 -3.60
C LEU A 65 4.83 10.44 -2.32
N ALA A 66 4.28 11.46 -1.66
CA ALA A 66 4.83 11.95 -0.39
C ALA A 66 4.81 10.87 0.70
N GLN A 67 3.69 10.14 0.85
CA GLN A 67 3.60 9.00 1.79
C GLN A 67 4.66 7.94 1.47
N ALA A 68 4.71 7.47 0.22
CA ALA A 68 5.63 6.41 -0.19
C ALA A 68 7.09 6.83 -0.05
N ASN A 69 7.46 8.02 -0.50
CA ASN A 69 8.84 8.50 -0.46
C ASN A 69 9.35 8.71 0.97
N ILE A 70 8.50 9.19 1.89
CA ILE A 70 8.89 9.31 3.31
C ILE A 70 9.18 7.92 3.89
N VAL A 71 8.33 6.92 3.62
CA VAL A 71 8.55 5.53 4.08
C VAL A 71 9.82 4.94 3.46
N LEU A 72 10.01 5.09 2.15
CA LEU A 72 11.18 4.57 1.43
C LEU A 72 12.48 5.22 1.90
N ALA A 73 12.44 6.47 2.34
CA ALA A 73 13.60 7.18 2.89
C ALA A 73 13.91 6.80 4.35
N ASP A 74 12.91 6.38 5.11
CA ASP A 74 13.05 6.05 6.54
C ASP A 74 13.36 4.56 6.81
N SER A 75 12.82 3.67 5.97
CA SER A 75 12.84 2.22 6.21
C SER A 75 13.42 1.43 5.03
N GLU A 76 14.15 0.36 5.33
CA GLU A 76 14.56 -0.64 4.32
C GLU A 76 13.35 -1.50 3.92
N VAL A 77 12.62 -1.02 2.90
CA VAL A 77 11.45 -1.72 2.34
C VAL A 77 11.91 -3.01 1.64
N ALA A 78 11.32 -4.14 2.04
CA ALA A 78 11.64 -5.46 1.50
C ALA A 78 10.77 -5.85 0.31
N ALA A 79 9.56 -5.28 0.20
CA ALA A 79 8.65 -5.51 -0.92
C ALA A 79 7.60 -4.39 -1.02
N VAL A 80 6.98 -4.29 -2.19
CA VAL A 80 5.81 -3.44 -2.42
C VAL A 80 4.59 -4.32 -2.71
N LYS A 81 3.44 -4.00 -2.09
CA LYS A 81 2.14 -4.59 -2.42
C LYS A 81 1.24 -3.52 -3.00
N LEU A 82 0.61 -3.81 -4.14
CA LEU A 82 -0.41 -2.96 -4.74
C LEU A 82 -1.79 -3.58 -4.56
N GLY A 83 -2.78 -2.77 -4.19
CA GLY A 83 -4.20 -3.12 -4.21
C GLY A 83 -4.98 -2.13 -5.08
N MET A 84 -6.13 -1.65 -4.59
CA MET A 84 -6.94 -0.66 -5.31
C MET A 84 -6.14 0.61 -5.60
N LEU A 85 -6.04 0.99 -6.89
CA LEU A 85 -5.42 2.25 -7.33
C LEU A 85 -6.45 3.31 -7.76
N GLY A 86 -7.63 2.88 -8.21
CA GLY A 86 -8.82 3.74 -8.42
C GLY A 86 -8.80 4.68 -9.62
N SER A 87 -7.67 4.86 -10.32
CA SER A 87 -7.60 5.64 -11.57
C SER A 87 -6.36 5.30 -12.40
N LEU A 88 -6.38 5.64 -13.69
CA LEU A 88 -5.21 5.50 -14.58
C LEU A 88 -4.05 6.41 -14.13
N ASP A 89 -4.35 7.64 -13.72
CA ASP A 89 -3.32 8.57 -13.22
C ASP A 89 -2.59 8.01 -11.99
N MET A 90 -3.31 7.28 -11.13
CA MET A 90 -2.69 6.59 -9.98
C MET A 90 -1.85 5.39 -10.42
N VAL A 91 -2.27 4.66 -11.46
CA VAL A 91 -1.43 3.60 -12.06
C VAL A 91 -0.11 4.19 -12.57
N ASP A 92 -0.16 5.28 -13.33
CA ASP A 92 1.04 5.96 -13.85
C ASP A 92 1.94 6.47 -12.70
N THR A 93 1.33 6.94 -11.62
CA THR A 93 2.03 7.35 -10.39
C THR A 93 2.79 6.20 -9.75
N VAL A 94 2.15 5.03 -9.62
CA VAL A 94 2.80 3.84 -9.06
C VAL A 94 3.89 3.31 -9.98
N VAL A 95 3.67 3.32 -11.30
CA VAL A 95 4.67 2.91 -12.29
C VAL A 95 5.92 3.80 -12.21
N GLU A 96 5.77 5.12 -12.08
CA GLU A 96 6.91 6.01 -11.85
C GLU A 96 7.67 5.67 -10.58
N LEU A 97 6.95 5.51 -9.46
CA LEU A 97 7.55 5.17 -8.16
C LEU A 97 8.37 3.88 -8.25
N LEU A 98 7.81 2.83 -8.85
CA LEU A 98 8.46 1.52 -8.98
C LEU A 98 9.61 1.55 -9.99
N SER A 99 9.51 2.33 -11.06
CA SER A 99 10.59 2.51 -12.02
C SER A 99 11.81 3.18 -11.40
N ALA A 100 11.60 4.05 -10.40
CA ALA A 100 12.68 4.63 -9.60
C ALA A 100 13.31 3.63 -8.60
N HIS A 101 12.62 2.53 -8.28
CA HIS A 101 13.06 1.51 -7.32
C HIS A 101 13.01 0.08 -7.90
N PRO A 102 13.72 -0.19 -9.03
CA PRO A 102 13.56 -1.44 -9.79
C PRO A 102 14.07 -2.70 -9.05
N HIS A 103 14.75 -2.52 -7.91
CA HIS A 103 15.25 -3.61 -7.07
C HIS A 103 14.20 -4.13 -6.09
N LEU A 104 13.11 -3.39 -5.84
CA LEU A 104 12.07 -3.81 -4.93
C LEU A 104 11.14 -4.83 -5.60
N PRO A 105 10.98 -6.04 -5.03
CA PRO A 105 10.00 -6.97 -5.53
C PRO A 105 8.59 -6.41 -5.30
N MET A 106 7.72 -6.59 -6.29
CA MET A 106 6.33 -6.11 -6.26
C MET A 106 5.37 -7.29 -6.34
N VAL A 107 4.33 -7.25 -5.50
CA VAL A 107 3.12 -8.06 -5.63
C VAL A 107 1.97 -7.15 -6.08
N CYS A 108 1.42 -7.40 -7.26
CA CYS A 108 0.28 -6.66 -7.79
C CYS A 108 -0.99 -7.51 -7.62
N ASP A 109 -1.90 -7.07 -6.75
CA ASP A 109 -3.26 -7.59 -6.64
C ASP A 109 -4.19 -6.71 -7.52
N PRO A 110 -4.65 -7.20 -8.69
CA PRO A 110 -5.30 -6.38 -9.70
C PRO A 110 -6.78 -6.12 -9.34
N VAL A 111 -7.02 -5.27 -8.35
CA VAL A 111 -8.36 -4.82 -7.96
C VAL A 111 -8.92 -3.88 -9.04
N LEU A 112 -10.02 -4.27 -9.69
CA LEU A 112 -10.66 -3.59 -10.82
C LEU A 112 -11.98 -2.91 -10.44
#